data_AF-A0A4Q3MM66-F1
#
_entry.id   AF-A0A4Q3MM66-F1
#
_cell.length_a   1.000
_cell.length_b   1.000
_cell.length_c   1.000
_cell.angle_alpha   90.00
_cell.angle_beta   90.00
_cell.angle_gamma   90.00
#
_symmetry.space_group_name_H-M   'P 1'
#
loop_
_entity.id
_entity.type
_entity.pdbx_description
1 polymer ?
#
loop_
_entity_poly.entity_id
_entity_poly.type
_entity_poly.pdbx_seq_one_letter_code
_entity_poly.pdbx_strand_id
1 'polypeptide(L)'
;MRPLFLNTRSTDDGILRPFKKRLVDIVVSEKHLDAALKTANVLFRALEAKGHDLALGASNAHARRAEIDLREVPVKNQYLRDVWSPDRLTIVRIGDVELGLSFFETTESVEMMYTGNSKYVPVKDLTTEQLRRFKERHYWQSSQNCASGRLALQAYSTTWMAPWVQRWQEVKAGQFTSMVPQIVKELEAVAPELSRKRIAAELREAEESRKREEEWRRHEEAAEQARRDKARQDSRNDLLAAIASWEQTRSIQAYFQAVDQQIEQLPLDEAAQLKGRLDEARALVGEADALWELRRWKAPQER
;
A
#
# COMPACT_ATOMS: atom_id res chain seq x y z
N MET A 1 1.60 -0.41 35.43
CA MET A 1 1.08 -0.19 34.07
C MET A 1 0.22 1.08 33.96
N ARG A 2 -0.75 1.31 34.85
CA ARG A 2 -1.64 2.51 34.87
C ARG A 2 -0.96 3.86 34.56
N PRO A 3 0.15 4.27 35.19
CA PRO A 3 0.74 5.60 34.94
C PRO A 3 1.15 5.83 33.48
N LEU A 4 1.48 4.76 32.75
CA LEU A 4 1.86 4.85 31.34
C LEU A 4 0.66 5.17 30.44
N PHE A 5 -0.55 4.76 30.83
CA PHE A 5 -1.80 5.06 30.12
C PHE A 5 -2.30 6.48 30.40
N LEU A 6 -2.08 6.99 31.62
CA LEU A 6 -2.52 8.32 32.03
C LEU A 6 -1.68 9.45 31.42
N ASN A 7 -0.47 9.15 30.94
CA ASN A 7 0.34 10.11 30.21
C ASN A 7 -0.19 10.28 28.76
N THR A 8 -1.24 11.09 28.62
CA THR A 8 -1.98 11.36 27.38
C THR A 8 -2.30 12.85 27.23
N ARG A 9 -2.71 13.28 26.03
CA ARG A 9 -3.42 14.55 25.84
C ARG A 9 -4.90 14.40 26.20
N SER A 10 -5.55 15.49 26.60
CA SER A 10 -7.01 15.54 26.77
C SER A 10 -7.71 15.37 25.42
N THR A 11 -8.82 14.63 25.40
CA THR A 11 -9.63 14.39 24.21
C THR A 11 -11.10 14.65 24.52
N ASP A 12 -11.87 15.09 23.51
CA ASP A 12 -13.28 15.42 23.69
C ASP A 12 -14.15 14.18 23.96
N ASP A 13 -13.73 13.01 23.48
CA ASP A 13 -14.42 11.72 23.65
C ASP A 13 -14.15 11.08 25.04
N GLY A 14 -13.21 11.64 25.81
CA GLY A 14 -12.80 11.12 27.11
C GLY A 14 -11.94 9.85 27.05
N ILE A 15 -11.57 9.38 25.85
CA ILE A 15 -10.78 8.16 25.65
C ILE A 15 -9.29 8.47 25.70
N LEU A 16 -8.54 7.72 26.49
CA LEU A 16 -7.10 7.90 26.64
C LEU A 16 -6.35 7.64 25.32
N ARG A 17 -5.36 8.48 25.03
CA ARG A 17 -4.43 8.35 23.89
C ARG A 17 -2.97 8.41 24.39
N PRO A 18 -2.48 7.35 25.07
CA PRO A 18 -1.18 7.35 25.72
C PRO A 18 -0.03 7.70 24.77
N PHE A 19 0.97 8.47 25.23
CA PHE A 19 2.18 8.68 24.42
C PHE A 19 3.02 7.41 24.30
N LYS A 20 2.98 6.54 25.31
CA LYS A 20 3.73 5.27 25.31
C LYS A 20 3.05 4.28 24.37
N LYS A 21 3.79 3.79 23.37
CA LYS A 21 3.27 2.86 22.36
C LYS A 21 3.49 1.37 22.63
N ARG A 22 4.44 1.01 23.49
CA ARG A 22 4.66 -0.38 23.94
C ARG A 22 3.76 -0.69 25.13
N LEU A 23 2.47 -0.80 24.86
CA LEU A 23 1.43 -1.16 25.82
C LEU A 23 0.52 -2.22 25.19
N VAL A 24 -0.24 -2.93 26.02
CA VAL A 24 -1.33 -3.77 25.54
C VAL A 24 -2.40 -2.90 24.88
N ASP A 25 -3.14 -3.45 23.93
CA ASP A 25 -4.15 -2.75 23.16
C ASP A 25 -5.41 -2.54 24.01
N ILE A 26 -5.37 -1.49 24.84
CA ILE A 26 -6.45 -1.08 25.72
C ILE A 26 -6.81 0.37 25.41
N VAL A 27 -8.05 0.60 25.00
CA VAL A 27 -8.58 1.91 24.61
C VAL A 27 -9.78 2.25 25.49
N VAL A 28 -9.55 3.00 26.56
CA VAL A 28 -10.57 3.28 27.58
C VAL A 28 -10.44 4.70 28.11
N SER A 29 -11.47 5.20 28.77
CA SER A 29 -11.41 6.45 29.53
C SER A 29 -10.58 6.32 30.81
N GLU A 30 -10.14 7.45 31.35
CA GLU A 30 -9.44 7.48 32.64
C GLU A 30 -10.26 6.85 33.77
N LYS A 31 -11.58 7.10 33.77
CA LYS A 31 -12.53 6.61 34.78
C LYS A 31 -12.58 5.08 34.83
N HIS A 32 -12.50 4.41 33.69
CA HIS A 32 -12.65 2.96 33.59
C HIS A 32 -11.34 2.21 33.40
N LEU A 33 -10.20 2.89 33.40
CA LEU A 33 -8.87 2.29 33.18
C LEU A 33 -8.54 1.16 34.16
N ASP A 34 -8.84 1.31 35.46
CA ASP A 34 -8.54 0.26 36.45
C ASP A 34 -9.39 -0.98 36.25
N ALA A 35 -10.69 -0.79 35.98
CA ALA A 35 -11.61 -1.87 35.69
C ALA A 35 -11.20 -2.62 34.42
N ALA A 36 -10.78 -1.89 33.38
CA ALA A 36 -10.30 -2.46 32.13
C ALA A 36 -9.00 -3.26 32.31
N LEU A 37 -8.00 -2.71 33.00
CA LEU A 37 -6.74 -3.40 33.27
C LEU A 37 -6.95 -4.67 34.09
N LYS A 38 -7.82 -4.61 35.11
CA LYS A 38 -8.18 -5.79 35.93
C LYS A 38 -8.85 -6.86 35.09
N THR A 39 -9.82 -6.48 34.27
CA THR A 39 -10.58 -7.39 33.41
C THR A 39 -9.71 -8.01 32.32
N ALA A 40 -8.87 -7.22 31.66
CA ALA A 40 -7.91 -7.71 30.68
C ALA A 40 -6.96 -8.73 31.30
N ASN A 41 -6.46 -8.47 32.52
CA ASN A 41 -5.62 -9.43 33.25
C ASN A 41 -6.36 -10.74 33.58
N VAL A 42 -7.67 -10.71 33.86
CA VAL A 42 -8.48 -11.94 34.03
C VAL A 42 -8.56 -12.73 32.72
N LEU A 43 -8.83 -12.05 31.59
CA LEU A 43 -8.84 -12.68 30.28
C LEU A 43 -7.48 -13.32 29.94
N PHE A 44 -6.38 -12.58 30.12
CA PHE A 44 -5.05 -13.06 29.80
C PHE A 44 -4.69 -14.29 30.63
N ARG A 45 -4.95 -14.26 31.94
CA ARG A 45 -4.73 -15.44 32.80
C ARG A 45 -5.59 -16.62 32.42
N ALA A 46 -6.83 -16.40 31.95
CA ALA A 46 -7.70 -17.48 31.51
C ALA A 46 -7.20 -18.15 30.23
N LEU A 47 -6.65 -17.37 29.29
CA LEU A 47 -6.01 -17.87 28.08
C LEU A 47 -4.70 -18.63 28.40
N GLU A 48 -3.84 -18.06 29.25
CA GLU A 48 -2.61 -18.73 29.70
C GLU A 48 -2.92 -20.04 30.45
N ALA A 49 -3.96 -20.07 31.28
CA ALA A 49 -4.38 -21.28 31.98
C ALA A 49 -4.88 -22.40 31.04
N LYS A 50 -5.26 -22.05 29.80
CA LYS A 50 -5.56 -23.02 28.73
C LYS A 50 -4.32 -23.44 27.93
N GLY A 51 -3.15 -22.89 28.25
CA GLY A 51 -1.89 -23.16 27.55
C GLY A 51 -1.66 -22.30 26.31
N HIS A 52 -2.41 -21.21 26.14
CA HIS A 52 -2.22 -20.29 25.01
C HIS A 52 -1.18 -19.22 25.35
N ASP A 53 -0.28 -18.94 24.41
CA ASP A 53 0.76 -17.93 24.61
C ASP A 53 0.21 -16.53 24.37
N LEU A 54 0.46 -15.61 25.30
CA LEU A 54 0.18 -14.19 25.15
C LEU A 54 1.46 -13.37 25.05
N ALA A 55 1.55 -12.52 24.04
CA ALA A 55 2.71 -11.66 23.83
C ALA A 55 2.33 -10.35 23.14
N LEU A 56 3.22 -9.36 23.25
CA LEU A 56 3.22 -8.26 22.31
C LEU A 56 3.90 -8.70 21.02
N GLY A 57 3.26 -8.43 19.87
CA GLY A 57 3.76 -8.82 18.56
C GLY A 57 5.17 -8.32 18.25
N ALA A 58 5.83 -8.96 17.29
CA ALA A 58 7.17 -8.56 16.85
C ALA A 58 7.16 -7.15 16.23
N SER A 59 8.28 -6.42 16.37
CA SER A 59 8.41 -5.03 15.90
C SER A 59 8.18 -4.84 14.39
N ASN A 60 8.32 -5.91 13.62
CA ASN A 60 8.26 -5.93 12.15
C ASN A 60 7.24 -6.96 11.63
N ALA A 61 6.26 -7.35 12.46
CA ALA A 61 5.22 -8.25 11.98
C ALA A 61 4.38 -7.52 10.92
N HIS A 62 4.15 -8.15 9.76
CA HIS A 62 3.17 -7.69 8.77
C HIS A 62 1.71 -7.72 9.30
N ALA A 63 1.54 -7.99 10.59
CA ALA A 63 0.27 -8.01 11.27
C ALA A 63 -0.32 -6.59 11.36
N ARG A 64 -1.52 -6.43 10.83
CA ARG A 64 -2.27 -5.16 10.90
C ARG A 64 -3.34 -5.25 11.97
N ARG A 65 -3.43 -4.24 12.84
CA ARG A 65 -4.56 -4.06 13.76
C ARG A 65 -5.85 -3.95 12.94
N ALA A 66 -6.86 -4.76 13.25
CA ALA A 66 -8.19 -4.53 12.69
C ALA A 66 -8.72 -3.16 13.14
N GLU A 67 -9.41 -2.46 12.24
CA GLU A 67 -10.04 -1.18 12.56
C GLU A 67 -11.02 -1.35 13.73
N ILE A 68 -11.06 -0.37 14.64
CA ILE A 68 -11.93 -0.41 15.82
C ILE A 68 -12.96 0.69 15.72
N ASP A 69 -14.22 0.29 15.76
CA ASP A 69 -15.34 1.21 15.97
C ASP A 69 -15.74 1.18 17.45
N LEU A 70 -15.43 2.26 18.17
CA LEU A 70 -15.77 2.38 19.58
C LEU A 70 -17.28 2.52 19.81
N ARG A 71 -18.11 2.81 18.81
CA ARG A 71 -19.55 2.97 19.00
C ARG A 71 -20.18 1.64 19.40
N GLU A 72 -21.16 1.70 20.29
CA GLU A 72 -21.96 0.51 20.66
C GLU A 72 -22.77 -0.02 19.50
N VAL A 73 -23.29 0.90 18.69
CA VAL A 73 -24.01 0.59 17.46
C VAL A 73 -23.21 1.20 16.32
N PRO A 74 -22.42 0.40 15.59
CA PRO A 74 -21.69 0.86 14.42
C PRO A 74 -22.63 1.45 13.37
N VAL A 75 -22.30 2.64 12.85
CA VAL A 75 -23.03 3.27 11.76
C VAL A 75 -22.20 3.15 10.49
N LYS A 76 -22.79 2.56 9.44
CA LYS A 76 -22.15 2.44 8.12
C LYS A 76 -21.84 3.81 7.53
N ASN A 77 -20.74 3.90 6.78
CA ASN A 77 -20.32 5.08 6.01
C ASN A 77 -20.12 6.36 6.84
N GLN A 78 -19.90 6.24 8.15
CA GLN A 78 -19.50 7.36 8.98
C GLN A 78 -17.99 7.30 9.23
N TYR A 79 -17.37 8.48 9.20
CA TYR A 79 -15.97 8.65 9.55
C TYR A 79 -15.72 8.13 10.96
N LEU A 80 -14.80 7.18 11.08
CA LEU A 80 -14.30 6.72 12.37
C LEU A 80 -13.22 7.70 12.83
N ARG A 81 -13.35 8.20 14.06
CA ARG A 81 -12.28 9.00 14.66
C ARG A 81 -11.06 8.10 14.88
N ASP A 82 -9.88 8.62 14.60
CA ASP A 82 -8.63 7.93 14.90
C ASP A 82 -8.57 7.54 16.37
N VAL A 83 -8.45 6.23 16.60
CA VAL A 83 -8.30 5.62 17.91
C VAL A 83 -6.82 5.35 18.15
N TRP A 84 -6.35 5.61 19.37
CA TRP A 84 -4.98 5.25 19.73
C TRP A 84 -4.72 3.75 19.49
N SER A 85 -3.54 3.44 18.97
CA SER A 85 -3.04 2.07 18.77
C SER A 85 -1.65 1.91 19.37
N PRO A 86 -1.32 0.72 19.90
CA PRO A 86 0.04 0.36 20.27
C PRO A 86 0.90 0.10 19.03
N ASP A 87 2.23 0.24 19.18
CA ASP A 87 3.19 -0.13 18.11
C ASP A 87 3.30 -1.65 17.93
N ARG A 88 2.95 -2.41 18.98
CA ARG A 88 2.96 -3.87 18.97
C ARG A 88 1.58 -4.37 19.38
N LEU A 89 0.99 -5.20 18.53
CA LEU A 89 -0.33 -5.78 18.78
C LEU A 89 -0.28 -6.67 20.01
N THR A 90 -1.37 -6.72 20.78
CA THR A 90 -1.53 -7.76 21.79
C THR A 90 -1.98 -9.02 21.07
N ILE A 91 -1.16 -10.07 21.09
CA ILE A 91 -1.39 -11.29 20.33
C ILE A 91 -1.58 -12.45 21.31
N VAL A 92 -2.57 -13.29 21.03
CA VAL A 92 -2.69 -14.63 21.59
C VAL A 92 -2.41 -15.66 20.50
N ARG A 93 -1.61 -16.68 20.81
CA ARG A 93 -1.32 -17.80 19.92
C ARG A 93 -2.09 -19.03 20.37
N ILE A 94 -2.91 -19.57 19.48
CA ILE A 94 -3.70 -20.78 19.69
C ILE A 94 -3.29 -21.77 18.61
N GLY A 95 -2.47 -22.75 18.97
CA GLY A 95 -1.85 -23.64 17.99
C GLY A 95 -0.89 -22.88 17.07
N ASP A 96 -1.14 -22.94 15.76
CA ASP A 96 -0.39 -22.25 14.71
C ASP A 96 -1.00 -20.90 14.30
N VAL A 97 -2.09 -20.48 14.94
CA VAL A 97 -2.80 -19.24 14.62
C VAL A 97 -2.45 -18.14 15.61
N GLU A 98 -2.13 -16.97 15.08
CA GLU A 98 -1.96 -15.73 15.84
C GLU A 98 -3.19 -14.84 15.70
N LEU A 99 -3.81 -14.50 16.83
CA LEU A 99 -4.96 -13.61 16.90
C LEU A 99 -4.58 -12.32 17.62
N GLY A 100 -4.86 -11.18 17.00
CA GLY A 100 -4.76 -9.87 17.64
C GLY A 100 -5.95 -9.64 18.55
N LEU A 101 -5.72 -9.02 19.71
CA LEU A 101 -6.73 -8.66 20.70
C LEU A 101 -6.71 -7.15 20.90
N SER A 102 -7.88 -6.51 20.84
CA SER A 102 -8.10 -5.12 21.20
C SER A 102 -9.20 -5.02 22.23
N PHE A 103 -8.87 -4.47 23.39
CA PHE A 103 -9.81 -4.26 24.49
C PHE A 103 -10.18 -2.79 24.55
N PHE A 104 -11.46 -2.45 24.62
CA PHE A 104 -11.87 -1.06 24.57
C PHE A 104 -13.16 -0.78 25.32
N GLU A 105 -13.33 0.48 25.70
CA GLU A 105 -14.59 1.00 26.23
C GLU A 105 -15.43 1.48 25.04
N THR A 106 -16.69 1.08 25.02
CA THR A 106 -17.61 1.52 23.99
C THR A 106 -18.08 2.94 24.25
N THR A 107 -18.58 3.57 23.20
CA THR A 107 -19.12 4.92 23.23
C THR A 107 -20.61 4.88 22.92
N GLU A 108 -21.37 5.61 23.71
CA GLU A 108 -22.80 5.81 23.51
C GLU A 108 -23.05 7.23 23.00
N SER A 109 -24.13 7.40 22.24
CA SER A 109 -24.58 8.70 21.79
C SER A 109 -25.26 9.43 22.95
N VAL A 110 -24.65 10.51 23.43
CA VAL A 110 -25.13 11.33 24.54
C VAL A 110 -25.55 12.70 24.01
N GLU A 111 -26.73 13.16 24.39
CA GLU A 111 -27.12 14.55 24.19
C GLU A 111 -26.32 15.45 25.14
N MET A 112 -25.57 16.37 24.55
CA MET A 112 -24.72 17.32 25.23
C MET A 112 -25.27 18.73 25.04
N MET A 113 -25.38 19.48 26.13
CA MET A 113 -25.66 20.91 26.10
C MET A 113 -24.35 21.68 25.99
N TYR A 114 -24.22 22.52 24.97
CA TYR A 114 -23.15 23.52 24.93
C TYR A 114 -23.44 24.61 25.96
N THR A 115 -22.51 24.86 26.88
CA THR A 115 -22.67 25.84 27.98
C THR A 115 -21.79 27.08 27.81
N GLY A 116 -21.19 27.29 26.63
CA GLY A 116 -20.23 28.36 26.38
C GLY A 116 -18.76 27.94 26.59
N ASN A 117 -17.83 28.71 26.04
CA ASN A 117 -16.37 28.52 26.17
C ASN A 117 -15.87 27.12 25.80
N SER A 118 -16.39 26.54 24.71
CA SER A 118 -16.04 25.18 24.26
C SER A 118 -16.37 24.08 25.28
N LYS A 119 -17.27 24.35 26.24
CA LYS A 119 -17.68 23.38 27.26
C LYS A 119 -19.01 22.74 26.88
N TYR A 120 -19.05 21.43 27.06
CA TYR A 120 -20.22 20.60 26.85
C TYR A 120 -20.52 19.83 28.13
N VAL A 121 -21.79 19.78 28.51
CA VAL A 121 -22.27 19.04 29.69
C VAL A 121 -23.38 18.10 29.25
N PRO A 122 -23.39 16.82 29.66
CA PRO A 122 -24.50 15.92 29.35
C PRO A 122 -25.82 16.51 29.82
N VAL A 123 -26.84 16.49 28.95
CA VAL A 123 -28.18 17.02 29.27
C VAL A 123 -28.77 16.29 30.49
N LYS A 124 -28.47 15.00 30.64
CA LYS A 124 -28.88 14.17 31.79
C LYS A 124 -28.31 14.62 33.14
N ASP A 125 -27.19 15.36 33.13
CA ASP A 125 -26.52 15.84 34.34
C ASP A 125 -26.98 17.25 34.74
N LEU A 126 -27.84 17.89 33.93
CA LEU A 126 -28.34 19.23 34.17
C LEU A 126 -29.61 19.22 35.03
N THR A 127 -29.65 20.13 36.01
CA THR A 127 -30.86 20.43 36.79
C THR A 127 -31.92 21.13 35.95
N THR A 128 -33.18 21.07 36.37
CA THR A 128 -34.30 21.76 35.73
C THR A 128 -34.04 23.27 35.61
N GLU A 129 -33.44 23.88 36.63
CA GLU A 129 -33.06 25.29 36.64
C GLU A 129 -31.99 25.62 35.60
N GLN A 130 -30.97 24.77 35.47
CA GLN A 130 -29.93 24.90 34.46
C GLN A 130 -30.50 24.75 33.05
N LEU A 131 -31.37 23.76 32.82
CA LEU A 131 -32.04 23.58 31.52
C LEU A 131 -32.88 24.81 31.14
N ARG A 132 -33.55 25.44 32.12
CA ARG A 132 -34.30 26.68 31.89
C ARG A 132 -33.37 27.84 31.50
N ARG A 133 -32.19 27.94 32.12
CA ARG A 133 -31.17 28.94 31.79
C ARG A 133 -30.59 28.72 30.38
N PHE A 134 -30.46 27.47 29.94
CA PHE A 134 -29.88 27.14 28.63
C PHE A 134 -30.88 27.21 27.47
N LYS A 135 -31.89 28.08 27.54
CA LYS A 135 -32.87 28.32 26.45
C LYS A 135 -32.48 29.44 25.49
N GLU A 136 -31.46 30.22 25.82
CA GLU A 136 -30.99 31.33 24.99
C GLU A 136 -30.26 30.83 23.73
N ARG A 137 -30.29 31.64 22.65
CA ARG A 137 -29.80 31.24 21.31
C ARG A 137 -28.33 30.80 21.24
N HIS A 138 -27.49 31.21 22.18
CA HIS A 138 -26.06 30.83 22.20
C HIS A 138 -25.79 29.50 22.90
N TYR A 139 -26.82 28.84 23.44
CA TYR A 139 -26.75 27.45 23.88
C TYR A 139 -27.43 26.57 22.85
N TRP A 140 -26.87 25.39 22.61
CA TRP A 140 -27.47 24.41 21.72
C TRP A 140 -27.17 23.01 22.22
N GLN A 141 -28.06 22.08 21.87
CA GLN A 141 -27.83 20.67 22.10
C GLN A 141 -27.12 20.06 20.90
N SER A 142 -26.22 19.12 21.15
CA SER A 142 -25.53 18.34 20.14
C SER A 142 -25.43 16.90 20.61
N SER A 143 -25.55 15.96 19.70
CA SER A 143 -25.26 14.56 19.99
C SER A 143 -23.77 14.31 19.86
N GLN A 144 -23.15 13.71 20.88
CA GLN A 144 -21.73 13.36 20.89
C GLN A 144 -21.54 11.92 21.37
N ASN A 145 -20.54 11.23 20.83
CA ASN A 145 -20.18 9.89 21.31
C ASN A 145 -19.28 10.04 22.53
N CYS A 146 -19.75 9.56 23.68
CA CYS A 146 -19.02 9.61 24.94
C CYS A 146 -18.79 8.20 25.49
N ALA A 147 -17.69 8.02 26.23
CA ALA A 147 -17.34 6.77 26.88
C ALA A 147 -18.46 6.27 27.81
N SER A 148 -18.96 5.05 27.58
CA SER A 148 -20.18 4.54 28.23
C SER A 148 -19.93 3.70 29.49
N GLY A 149 -18.67 3.39 29.78
CA GLY A 149 -18.26 2.45 30.84
C GLY A 149 -18.44 0.98 30.52
N ARG A 150 -18.99 0.64 29.34
CA ARG A 150 -19.15 -0.74 28.89
C ARG A 150 -17.92 -1.18 28.13
N LEU A 151 -17.38 -2.34 28.49
CA LEU A 151 -16.19 -2.91 27.88
C LEU A 151 -16.54 -3.80 26.69
N ALA A 152 -15.65 -3.83 25.72
CA ALA A 152 -15.70 -4.71 24.58
C ALA A 152 -14.31 -5.28 24.28
N LEU A 153 -14.30 -6.47 23.71
CA LEU A 153 -13.11 -7.11 23.14
C LEU A 153 -13.38 -7.35 21.66
N GLN A 154 -12.40 -6.99 20.85
CA GLN A 154 -12.31 -7.41 19.46
C GLN A 154 -11.11 -8.34 19.31
N ALA A 155 -11.35 -9.55 18.80
CA ALA A 155 -10.31 -10.43 18.32
C ALA A 155 -10.29 -10.42 16.80
N TYR A 156 -9.12 -10.55 16.20
CA TYR A 156 -8.97 -10.55 14.75
C TYR A 156 -7.78 -11.39 14.31
N SER A 157 -7.85 -11.90 13.09
CA SER A 157 -6.73 -12.58 12.46
C SER A 157 -5.62 -11.58 12.15
N THR A 158 -4.37 -11.91 12.52
CA THR A 158 -3.22 -11.07 12.19
C THR A 158 -2.77 -11.24 10.74
N THR A 159 -3.22 -12.30 10.06
CA THR A 159 -2.90 -12.56 8.66
C THR A 159 -4.00 -12.05 7.72
N TRP A 160 -3.60 -11.33 6.69
CA TRP A 160 -4.49 -10.85 5.63
C TRP A 160 -5.07 -12.00 4.79
N MET A 161 -4.42 -13.18 4.82
CA MET A 161 -4.80 -14.35 4.03
C MET A 161 -6.06 -15.06 4.57
N ALA A 162 -6.34 -14.90 5.85
CA ALA A 162 -7.52 -15.45 6.52
C ALA A 162 -8.22 -14.32 7.31
N PRO A 163 -8.88 -13.37 6.62
CA PRO A 163 -9.50 -12.23 7.27
C PRO A 163 -10.64 -12.70 8.17
N TRP A 164 -10.59 -12.29 9.43
CA TRP A 164 -11.59 -12.62 10.44
C TRP A 164 -11.55 -11.60 11.56
N VAL A 165 -12.72 -11.20 12.04
CA VAL A 165 -12.90 -10.30 13.18
C VAL A 165 -14.12 -10.76 13.96
N GLN A 166 -14.00 -10.85 15.28
CA GLN A 166 -15.11 -11.10 16.17
C GLN A 166 -15.10 -10.12 17.34
N ARG A 167 -16.28 -9.67 17.75
CA ARG A 167 -16.47 -8.69 18.82
C ARG A 167 -17.41 -9.23 19.90
N TRP A 168 -17.02 -9.05 21.15
CA TRP A 168 -17.83 -9.28 22.33
C TRP A 168 -17.97 -7.97 23.08
N GLN A 169 -19.19 -7.63 23.49
CA GLN A 169 -19.48 -6.34 24.14
C GLN A 169 -20.34 -6.55 25.38
N GLU A 170 -20.03 -5.81 26.43
CA GLU A 170 -20.87 -5.72 27.62
C GLU A 170 -22.23 -5.08 27.28
N VAL A 171 -23.30 -5.71 27.74
CA VAL A 171 -24.64 -5.15 27.81
C VAL A 171 -24.76 -4.24 29.04
N LYS A 172 -24.19 -4.68 30.16
CA LYS A 172 -24.11 -3.92 31.42
C LYS A 172 -22.65 -3.79 31.87
N ALA A 173 -22.26 -2.59 32.30
CA ALA A 173 -20.92 -2.35 32.79
C ALA A 173 -20.55 -3.32 33.93
N GLY A 174 -19.37 -3.95 33.83
CA GLY A 174 -18.84 -4.88 34.83
C GLY A 174 -19.19 -6.35 34.59
N GLN A 175 -19.96 -6.69 33.55
CA GLN A 175 -20.29 -8.08 33.21
C GLN A 175 -19.19 -8.82 32.44
N PHE A 176 -18.14 -8.14 31.95
CA PHE A 176 -17.19 -8.72 31.00
C PHE A 176 -16.48 -9.95 31.59
N THR A 177 -16.18 -9.92 32.89
CA THR A 177 -15.50 -11.04 33.56
C THR A 177 -16.29 -12.35 33.45
N SER A 178 -17.63 -12.30 33.47
CA SER A 178 -18.45 -13.52 33.31
C SER A 178 -18.49 -14.03 31.87
N MET A 179 -18.13 -13.19 30.88
CA MET A 179 -18.06 -13.56 29.46
C MET A 179 -16.75 -14.28 29.11
N VAL A 180 -15.69 -14.12 29.92
CA VAL A 180 -14.34 -14.65 29.65
C VAL A 180 -14.34 -16.15 29.30
N PRO A 181 -15.01 -17.06 30.04
CA PRO A 181 -14.99 -18.48 29.70
C PRO A 181 -15.55 -18.78 28.30
N GLN A 182 -16.61 -18.05 27.90
CA GLN A 182 -17.23 -18.20 26.59
C GLN A 182 -16.33 -17.62 25.49
N ILE A 183 -15.71 -16.46 25.72
CA ILE A 183 -14.75 -15.84 24.79
C ILE A 183 -13.60 -16.80 24.50
N VAL A 184 -12.98 -17.37 25.54
CA VAL A 184 -11.86 -18.32 25.40
C VAL A 184 -12.30 -19.54 24.57
N LYS A 185 -13.47 -20.11 24.85
CA LYS A 185 -14.02 -21.23 24.10
C LYS A 185 -14.26 -20.91 22.63
N GLU A 186 -14.77 -19.72 22.32
CA GLU A 186 -15.02 -19.28 20.95
C GLU A 186 -13.72 -19.03 20.17
N LEU A 187 -12.70 -18.47 20.83
CA LEU A 187 -11.35 -18.33 20.26
C LEU A 187 -10.72 -19.69 19.95
N GLU A 188 -10.85 -20.66 20.86
CA GLU A 188 -10.39 -22.03 20.63
C GLU A 188 -11.14 -22.72 19.48
N ALA A 189 -12.44 -22.48 19.37
CA ALA A 189 -13.27 -23.09 18.34
C ALA A 189 -12.95 -22.56 16.92
N VAL A 190 -12.59 -21.29 16.79
CA VAL A 190 -12.32 -20.67 15.49
C VAL A 190 -10.88 -20.92 14.99
N ALA A 191 -9.92 -21.15 15.88
CA ALA A 191 -8.52 -21.32 15.52
C ALA A 191 -8.28 -22.42 14.45
N PRO A 192 -8.86 -23.64 14.54
CA PRO A 192 -8.69 -24.67 13.52
C PRO A 192 -9.23 -24.26 12.14
N GLU A 193 -10.29 -23.45 12.09
CA GLU A 193 -10.83 -22.94 10.82
C GLU A 193 -9.89 -21.92 10.19
N LEU A 194 -9.35 -21.01 11.00
CA LEU A 194 -8.40 -19.98 10.53
C LEU A 194 -7.09 -20.59 10.05
N SER A 195 -6.58 -21.63 10.72
CA SER A 195 -5.41 -22.40 10.28
C SER A 195 -5.64 -22.99 8.88
N ARG A 196 -6.78 -23.66 8.65
CA ARG A 196 -7.13 -24.21 7.33
C ARG A 196 -7.23 -23.14 6.26
N LYS A 197 -7.86 -22.00 6.56
CA LYS A 197 -7.99 -20.86 5.63
C LYS A 197 -6.62 -20.29 5.26
N ARG A 198 -5.72 -20.15 6.24
CA ARG A 198 -4.34 -19.69 6.03
C ARG A 198 -3.58 -20.62 5.09
N ILE A 199 -3.56 -21.92 5.39
CA ILE A 199 -2.87 -22.94 4.56
C ILE A 199 -3.42 -22.95 3.13
N ALA A 200 -4.75 -22.92 2.96
CA ALA A 200 -5.38 -22.90 1.64
C ALA A 200 -5.10 -21.62 0.85
N ALA A 201 -4.86 -20.49 1.53
CA ALA A 201 -4.44 -19.26 0.87
C ALA A 201 -2.96 -19.30 0.46
N GLU A 202 -2.08 -19.82 1.31
CA GLU A 202 -0.64 -19.98 1.01
C GLU A 202 -0.42 -20.90 -0.21
N LEU A 203 -1.17 -22.00 -0.31
CA LEU A 203 -1.10 -22.89 -1.47
C LEU A 203 -1.51 -22.19 -2.77
N ARG A 204 -2.59 -21.40 -2.75
CA ARG A 204 -3.05 -20.65 -3.93
C ARG A 204 -2.04 -19.60 -4.38
N GLU A 205 -1.45 -18.86 -3.44
CA GLU A 205 -0.44 -17.85 -3.76
C GLU A 205 0.84 -18.48 -4.32
N ALA A 206 1.25 -19.64 -3.80
CA ALA A 206 2.39 -20.39 -4.33
C ALA A 206 2.14 -20.87 -5.77
N GLU A 207 0.94 -21.38 -6.08
CA GLU A 207 0.55 -21.77 -7.44
C GLU A 207 0.52 -20.58 -8.40
N GLU A 208 -0.04 -19.44 -7.99
CA GLU A 208 -0.09 -18.22 -8.80
C GLU A 208 1.31 -17.63 -9.04
N SER A 209 2.19 -17.69 -8.03
CA SER A 209 3.57 -17.22 -8.16
C SER A 209 4.36 -18.07 -9.15
N ARG A 210 4.18 -19.40 -9.12
CA ARG A 210 4.79 -20.31 -10.11
C ARG A 210 4.32 -20.00 -11.53
N LYS A 211 3.00 -19.79 -11.72
CA LYS A 211 2.46 -19.41 -13.03
C LYS A 211 3.03 -18.09 -13.54
N ARG A 212 3.10 -17.07 -12.68
CA ARG A 212 3.70 -15.77 -13.01
C ARG A 212 5.17 -15.87 -13.37
N GLU A 213 5.93 -16.70 -12.66
CA GLU A 213 7.35 -16.93 -12.95
C GLU A 213 7.56 -17.65 -14.29
N GLU A 214 6.72 -18.65 -14.60
CA GLU A 214 6.74 -19.32 -15.91
C GLU A 214 6.36 -18.37 -17.05
N GLU A 215 5.34 -17.54 -16.87
CA GLU A 215 4.93 -16.52 -17.84
C GLU A 215 6.02 -15.47 -18.04
N TRP A 216 6.64 -15.00 -16.94
CA TRP A 216 7.76 -14.07 -16.99
C TRP A 216 8.93 -14.66 -17.78
N ARG A 217 9.32 -15.91 -17.50
CA ARG A 217 10.40 -16.59 -18.21
C ARG A 217 10.11 -16.70 -19.71
N ARG A 218 8.89 -17.09 -20.09
CA ARG A 218 8.48 -17.15 -21.51
C ARG A 218 8.54 -15.78 -22.17
N HIS A 219 8.11 -14.73 -21.48
CA HIS A 219 8.16 -13.37 -21.99
C HIS A 219 9.61 -12.88 -22.15
N GLU A 220 10.49 -13.21 -21.21
CA GLU A 220 11.91 -12.86 -21.27
C GLU A 220 12.63 -13.57 -22.43
N GLU A 221 12.39 -14.87 -22.61
CA GLU A 221 12.89 -15.65 -23.75
C GLU A 221 12.40 -15.07 -25.09
N ALA A 222 11.10 -14.77 -25.19
CA ALA A 222 10.51 -14.17 -26.39
C ALA A 222 11.07 -12.77 -26.66
N ALA A 223 11.29 -11.96 -25.62
CA ALA A 223 11.88 -10.64 -25.75
C ALA A 223 13.36 -10.71 -26.15
N GLU A 224 14.12 -11.68 -25.64
CA GLU A 224 15.50 -11.91 -26.08
C GLU A 224 15.55 -12.33 -27.54
N GLN A 225 14.70 -13.26 -27.95
CA GLN A 225 14.60 -13.68 -29.35
C GLN A 225 14.23 -12.50 -30.26
N ALA A 226 13.25 -11.69 -29.86
CA ALA A 226 12.86 -10.49 -30.61
C ALA A 226 13.99 -9.46 -30.70
N ARG A 227 14.80 -9.28 -29.64
CA ARG A 227 15.99 -8.40 -29.66
C ARG A 227 17.03 -8.92 -30.66
N ARG A 228 17.31 -10.23 -30.67
CA ARG A 228 18.25 -10.85 -31.61
C ARG A 228 17.77 -10.71 -33.05
N ASP A 229 16.50 -11.00 -33.30
CA ASP A 229 15.91 -10.90 -34.64
C ASP A 229 15.89 -9.44 -35.14
N LYS A 230 15.59 -8.49 -34.25
CA LYS A 230 15.67 -7.06 -34.56
C LYS A 230 17.10 -6.60 -34.85
N ALA A 231 18.07 -6.97 -34.01
CA ALA A 231 19.48 -6.63 -34.24
C ALA A 231 19.99 -7.17 -35.59
N ARG A 232 19.57 -8.39 -35.95
CA ARG A 232 19.86 -9.01 -37.24
C ARG A 232 19.20 -8.24 -38.40
N GLN A 233 17.93 -7.87 -38.26
CA GLN A 233 17.22 -7.14 -39.30
C GLN A 233 17.79 -5.73 -39.49
N ASP A 234 18.07 -5.01 -38.41
CA ASP A 234 18.64 -3.67 -38.45
C ASP A 234 20.04 -3.71 -39.07
N SER A 235 20.90 -4.66 -38.66
CA SER A 235 22.24 -4.83 -39.26
C SER A 235 22.15 -5.17 -40.75
N ARG A 236 21.20 -6.00 -41.18
CA ARG A 236 20.95 -6.28 -42.59
C ARG A 236 20.53 -5.03 -43.36
N ASN A 237 19.61 -4.24 -42.81
CA ASN A 237 19.14 -3.01 -43.43
C ASN A 237 20.28 -2.01 -43.60
N ASP A 238 21.13 -1.85 -42.59
CA ASP A 238 22.29 -0.96 -42.64
C ASP A 238 23.31 -1.41 -43.69
N LEU A 239 23.55 -2.73 -43.82
CA LEU A 239 24.42 -3.27 -44.86
C LEU A 239 23.88 -2.98 -46.26
N LEU A 240 22.58 -3.17 -46.47
CA LEU A 240 21.94 -2.85 -47.76
C LEU A 240 22.03 -1.35 -48.07
N ALA A 241 21.87 -0.49 -47.07
CA ALA A 241 22.06 0.96 -47.23
C ALA A 241 23.51 1.31 -47.59
N ALA A 242 24.50 0.67 -46.95
CA ALA A 242 25.92 0.85 -47.28
C ALA A 242 26.24 0.40 -48.72
N ILE A 243 25.69 -0.74 -49.16
CA ILE A 243 25.85 -1.22 -50.55
C ILE A 243 25.23 -0.23 -51.55
N ALA A 244 24.02 0.27 -51.27
CA ALA A 244 23.35 1.24 -52.14
C ALA A 244 24.14 2.57 -52.23
N SER A 245 24.68 3.05 -51.11
CA SER A 245 25.54 4.26 -51.07
C SER A 245 26.83 4.07 -51.88
N TRP A 246 27.45 2.89 -51.79
CA TRP A 246 28.62 2.53 -52.60
C TRP A 246 28.29 2.55 -54.11
N GLU A 247 27.18 1.92 -54.51
CA GLU A 247 26.75 1.89 -55.92
C GLU A 247 26.45 3.30 -56.44
N GLN A 248 25.76 4.13 -55.65
CA GLN A 248 25.47 5.52 -55.99
C GLN A 248 26.76 6.32 -56.20
N THR A 249 27.72 6.19 -55.27
CA THR A 249 29.02 6.89 -55.35
C THR A 249 29.80 6.47 -56.59
N ARG A 250 29.88 5.16 -56.86
CA ARG A 250 30.55 4.63 -58.05
C ARG A 250 29.88 5.09 -59.34
N SER A 251 28.54 5.13 -59.38
CA SER A 251 27.77 5.57 -60.55
C SER A 251 28.03 7.05 -60.85
N ILE A 252 28.04 7.90 -59.82
CA ILE A 252 28.38 9.32 -59.92
C ILE A 252 29.80 9.51 -60.46
N GLN A 253 30.79 8.79 -59.91
CA GLN A 253 32.19 8.86 -60.37
C GLN A 253 32.33 8.40 -61.82
N ALA A 254 31.69 7.29 -62.18
CA ALA A 254 31.70 6.75 -63.54
C ALA A 254 31.06 7.72 -64.54
N TYR A 255 29.96 8.39 -64.16
CA TYR A 255 29.35 9.45 -64.96
C TYR A 255 30.32 10.60 -65.20
N PHE A 256 30.94 11.14 -64.15
CA PHE A 256 31.90 12.24 -64.29
C PHE A 256 33.10 11.87 -65.17
N GLN A 257 33.62 10.65 -65.04
CA GLN A 257 34.71 10.16 -65.87
C GLN A 257 34.30 9.99 -67.34
N ALA A 258 33.09 9.47 -67.59
CA ALA A 258 32.58 9.29 -68.95
C ALA A 258 32.34 10.65 -69.65
N VAL A 259 31.82 11.64 -68.91
CA VAL A 259 31.62 13.01 -69.43
C VAL A 259 32.96 13.70 -69.71
N ASP A 260 33.96 13.56 -68.85
CA ASP A 260 35.33 14.05 -69.12
C ASP A 260 35.86 13.51 -70.45
N GLN A 261 35.78 12.19 -70.67
CA GLN A 261 36.26 11.54 -71.90
C GLN A 261 35.53 12.04 -73.15
N GLN A 262 34.25 12.41 -73.05
CA GLN A 262 33.49 12.98 -74.16
C GLN A 262 33.87 14.45 -74.40
N ILE A 263 34.11 15.23 -73.35
CA ILE A 263 34.54 16.63 -73.46
C ILE A 263 35.90 16.74 -74.15
N GLU A 264 36.82 15.80 -73.90
CA GLU A 264 38.15 15.76 -74.55
C GLU A 264 38.09 15.60 -76.08
N GLN A 265 36.95 15.15 -76.63
CA GLN A 265 36.77 14.95 -78.07
C GLN A 265 36.09 16.14 -78.77
N LEU A 266 35.71 17.19 -78.02
CA LEU A 266 35.00 18.36 -78.54
C LEU A 266 35.96 19.49 -78.96
N PRO A 267 35.50 20.44 -79.81
CA PRO A 267 36.22 21.67 -80.13
C PRO A 267 36.56 22.49 -78.88
N LEU A 268 37.69 23.21 -78.92
CA LEU A 268 38.31 23.89 -77.78
C LEU A 268 37.39 24.85 -77.00
N ASP A 269 36.51 25.55 -77.70
CA ASP A 269 35.58 26.53 -77.15
C ASP A 269 34.38 25.88 -76.45
N GLU A 270 33.77 24.87 -77.07
CA GLU A 270 32.69 24.06 -76.47
C GLU A 270 33.21 23.22 -75.27
N ALA A 271 34.41 22.67 -75.39
CA ALA A 271 35.06 21.89 -74.33
C ALA A 271 35.32 22.73 -73.06
N ALA A 272 35.76 23.99 -73.21
CA ALA A 272 36.02 24.88 -72.08
C ALA A 272 34.75 25.23 -71.30
N GLN A 273 33.64 25.49 -71.99
CA GLN A 273 32.36 25.81 -71.35
C GLN A 273 31.78 24.60 -70.60
N LEU A 274 31.81 23.40 -71.21
CA LEU A 274 31.30 22.18 -70.58
C LEU A 274 32.16 21.73 -69.40
N LYS A 275 33.48 21.93 -69.46
CA LYS A 275 34.38 21.64 -68.35
C LYS A 275 34.10 22.51 -67.12
N GLY A 276 33.86 23.80 -67.32
CA GLY A 276 33.45 24.70 -66.22
C GLY A 276 32.15 24.26 -65.54
N ARG A 277 31.16 23.80 -66.31
CA ARG A 277 29.90 23.26 -65.75
C ARG A 277 30.09 21.93 -65.03
N LEU A 278 31.02 21.09 -65.50
CA LEU A 278 31.35 19.83 -64.86
C LEU A 278 32.04 20.04 -63.50
N ASP A 279 32.92 21.04 -63.42
CA ASP A 279 33.59 21.42 -62.17
C ASP A 279 32.60 21.96 -61.13
N GLU A 280 31.63 22.79 -61.55
CA GLU A 280 30.51 23.22 -60.69
C GLU A 280 29.67 22.04 -60.19
N ALA A 281 29.36 21.07 -61.06
CA ALA A 281 28.62 19.86 -60.70
C ALA A 281 29.39 18.98 -59.70
N ARG A 282 30.72 18.85 -59.84
CA ARG A 282 31.56 18.14 -58.87
C ARG A 282 31.60 18.85 -57.52
N ALA A 283 31.73 20.17 -57.51
CA ALA A 283 31.71 20.96 -56.28
C ALA A 283 30.37 20.84 -55.54
N LEU A 284 29.25 20.73 -56.27
CA LEU A 284 27.92 20.54 -55.69
C LEU A 284 27.73 19.14 -55.07
N VAL A 285 28.28 18.10 -55.69
CA VAL A 285 28.18 16.71 -55.23
C VAL A 285 29.15 16.42 -54.08
N GLY A 286 30.33 17.07 -54.06
CA GLY A 286 31.35 16.90 -53.03
C GLY A 286 32.18 15.61 -53.16
N GLU A 287 33.13 15.41 -52.24
CA GLU A 287 33.97 14.22 -52.19
C GLU A 287 33.22 13.07 -51.51
N ALA A 288 32.70 12.14 -52.30
CA ALA A 288 31.95 11.00 -51.79
C ALA A 288 32.88 9.87 -51.33
N ASP A 289 33.00 9.64 -50.02
CA ASP A 289 33.71 8.47 -49.44
C ASP A 289 32.78 7.26 -49.45
N ALA A 290 32.93 6.42 -50.47
CA ALA A 290 32.13 5.21 -50.63
C ALA A 290 32.34 4.18 -49.49
N LEU A 291 33.46 4.25 -48.76
CA LEU A 291 33.75 3.34 -47.63
C LEU A 291 33.22 3.85 -46.28
N TRP A 292 32.72 5.08 -46.22
CA TRP A 292 32.25 5.70 -44.98
C TRP A 292 31.13 4.91 -44.30
N GLU A 293 30.08 4.55 -45.03
CA GLU A 293 28.92 3.82 -44.46
C GLU A 293 29.29 2.39 -44.06
N LEU A 294 30.16 1.72 -44.83
CA LEU A 294 30.63 0.37 -44.50
C LEU A 294 31.50 0.36 -43.23
N ARG A 295 32.31 1.41 -42.99
CA ARG A 295 33.11 1.54 -41.75
C ARG A 295 32.25 1.74 -40.50
N ARG A 296 31.02 2.23 -40.64
CA ARG A 296 30.07 2.49 -39.54
C ARG A 296 29.06 1.36 -39.36
N TRP A 297 28.95 0.47 -40.33
CA TRP A 297 28.15 -0.74 -40.23
C TRP A 297 28.66 -1.62 -39.08
N LYS A 298 27.72 -2.22 -38.35
CA LYS A 298 27.98 -3.16 -37.26
C LYS A 298 27.31 -4.49 -37.55
N ALA A 299 28.03 -5.59 -37.34
CA ALA A 299 27.48 -6.92 -37.39
C ALA A 299 26.45 -7.12 -36.26
N PRO A 300 25.50 -8.08 -36.39
CA PRO A 300 24.47 -8.31 -35.36
C PRO A 300 25.04 -8.59 -33.95
N GLN A 301 26.26 -9.12 -33.86
CA GLN A 301 26.94 -9.44 -32.59
C GLN A 301 27.68 -8.23 -31.98
N GLU A 302 27.87 -7.16 -32.75
CA GLU A 302 28.55 -5.92 -32.33
C GLU A 302 27.56 -4.86 -31.82
N ARG A 303 26.28 -5.25 -31.69
CA ARG A 303 25.14 -4.44 -31.26
C ARG A 303 24.57 -4.90 -29.92
#